data_AF-R5BD42-F1
#
_entry.id   AF-R5BD42-F1
#
_cell.length_a   1.000
_cell.length_b   1.000
_cell.length_c   1.000
_cell.angle_alpha   90.00
_cell.angle_beta   90.00
_cell.angle_gamma   90.00
#
_symmetry.space_group_name_H-M   'P 1'
#
loop_
_entity.id
_entity.type
_entity.pdbx_description
1 polymer ?
#
loop_
_entity_poly.entity_id
_entity_poly.type
_entity_poly.pdbx_seq_one_letter_code
_entity_poly.pdbx_strand_id
1 'polypeptide(L)'
;MWVHTNLKAAHLLPPEWKLTQCLFGEHLLQDKVNANVALVESEKTAVICSLLLPEYTWLATGGKSQFNDRLMVLKGRKVTAFPDIDGYDEWRKKAKNYPMLDITISDILERNATPEQRERQVDIADLLLEEMLKEK
;
A
#
# COMPACT_ATOMS: atom_id res chain seq x y z
N MET A 1 -1.74 25.50 2.19
CA MET A 1 -0.62 25.52 1.22
C MET A 1 0.53 24.72 1.83
N TRP A 2 1.13 23.80 1.09
CA TRP A 2 2.23 22.99 1.62
C TRP A 2 3.48 23.86 1.85
N VAL A 3 4.27 23.59 2.89
CA VAL A 3 5.45 24.39 3.25
C VAL A 3 6.44 24.50 2.09
N HIS A 4 6.66 23.40 1.36
CA HIS A 4 7.57 23.40 0.21
C HIS A 4 7.13 24.36 -0.92
N THR A 5 5.84 24.64 -1.05
CA THR A 5 5.34 25.63 -2.03
C THR A 5 5.85 27.03 -1.69
N ASN A 6 5.80 27.40 -0.40
CA ASN A 6 6.33 28.67 0.08
C ASN A 6 7.86 28.72 -0.05
N LEU A 7 8.55 27.62 0.28
CA LEU A 7 10.00 27.55 0.17
C LEU A 7 10.48 27.69 -1.28
N LYS A 8 9.76 27.11 -2.25
CA LYS A 8 10.02 27.34 -3.68
C LYS A 8 9.79 28.78 -4.10
N ALA A 9 8.67 29.38 -3.69
CA ALA A 9 8.37 30.78 -4.00
C ALA A 9 9.42 31.75 -3.40
N ALA A 10 9.96 31.41 -2.22
CA ALA A 10 11.04 32.13 -1.56
C ALA A 10 12.43 31.80 -2.11
N HIS A 11 12.56 30.97 -3.16
CA HIS A 11 13.83 30.52 -3.74
C HIS A 11 14.77 29.80 -2.75
N LEU A 12 14.20 29.23 -1.68
CA LEU A 12 14.92 28.41 -0.68
C LEU A 12 14.98 26.93 -1.07
N LEU A 13 14.19 26.52 -2.07
CA LEU A 13 14.28 25.21 -2.70
C LEU A 13 14.47 25.38 -4.21
N PRO A 14 15.22 24.47 -4.86
CA PRO A 14 15.35 24.47 -6.32
C PRO A 14 13.97 24.36 -7.01
N PRO A 15 13.76 25.01 -8.17
CA PRO A 15 12.50 24.93 -8.92
C PRO A 15 12.09 23.48 -9.23
N GLU A 16 13.06 22.64 -9.55
CA GLU A 16 12.93 21.23 -9.90
C GLU A 16 12.73 20.30 -8.71
N TRP A 17 12.91 20.78 -7.48
CA TRP A 17 12.73 19.97 -6.28
C TRP A 17 11.32 19.38 -6.26
N LYS A 18 11.19 18.08 -6.02
CA LYS A 18 9.89 17.42 -5.91
C LYS A 18 9.75 16.84 -4.51
N LEU A 19 8.57 17.02 -3.91
CA LEU A 19 8.25 16.31 -2.68
C LEU A 19 8.14 14.82 -3.02
N THR A 20 9.03 14.02 -2.46
CA THR A 20 8.98 12.57 -2.53
C THR A 20 8.66 12.03 -1.15
N GLN A 21 7.62 11.20 -1.05
CA GLN A 21 7.24 10.53 0.19
C GLN A 21 7.75 9.08 0.14
N CYS A 22 8.14 8.52 1.28
CA CYS A 22 8.45 7.10 1.41
C CYS A 22 7.16 6.27 1.52
N LEU A 23 7.24 4.94 1.42
CA LEU A 23 6.13 4.09 1.84
C LEU A 23 5.98 4.15 3.36
N PHE A 24 4.76 4.06 3.87
CA PHE A 24 4.58 3.79 5.28
C PHE A 24 5.16 2.41 5.58
N GLY A 25 5.90 2.28 6.69
CA GLY A 25 6.57 1.02 7.06
C GLY A 25 7.87 0.72 6.30
N GLU A 26 8.33 1.60 5.38
CA GLU A 26 9.52 1.34 4.55
C GLU A 26 10.77 1.01 5.37
N HIS A 27 10.92 1.65 6.54
CA HIS A 27 12.01 1.40 7.49
C HIS A 27 12.10 -0.06 7.96
N LEU A 28 10.99 -0.80 7.97
CA LEU A 28 10.93 -2.21 8.39
C LEU A 28 11.58 -3.16 7.38
N LEU A 29 11.81 -2.71 6.14
CA LEU A 29 12.43 -3.54 5.10
C LEU A 29 13.89 -3.88 5.43
N GLN A 30 14.60 -3.04 6.19
CA GLN A 30 16.00 -3.28 6.54
C GLN A 30 16.16 -4.48 7.48
N ASP A 31 15.28 -4.62 8.46
CA ASP A 31 15.38 -5.67 9.48
C ASP A 31 14.86 -7.02 8.98
N LYS A 32 13.93 -7.01 8.02
CA LYS A 32 13.22 -8.22 7.55
C LYS A 32 13.58 -8.56 6.10
N VAL A 33 14.86 -8.82 5.82
CA VAL A 33 15.38 -8.98 4.42
C VAL A 33 14.68 -10.04 3.57
N ASN A 34 14.20 -11.13 4.19
CA ASN A 34 13.54 -12.24 3.47
C ASN A 34 12.02 -12.31 3.67
N ALA A 35 11.43 -11.38 4.42
CA ALA A 35 9.99 -11.42 4.67
C ALA A 35 9.19 -11.07 3.40
N ASN A 36 8.05 -11.73 3.23
CA ASN A 36 7.06 -11.35 2.23
C ASN A 36 6.51 -9.96 2.58
N VAL A 37 6.32 -9.13 1.56
CA VAL A 37 5.80 -7.78 1.73
C VAL A 37 4.32 -7.78 1.36
N ALA A 38 3.49 -7.21 2.23
CA ALA A 38 2.09 -6.93 1.94
C ALA A 38 1.92 -5.42 1.74
N LEU A 39 1.30 -5.01 0.64
CA LEU A 39 1.12 -3.59 0.28
C LEU A 39 -0.37 -3.25 0.27
N VAL A 40 -0.76 -2.22 1.03
CA VAL A 40 -2.14 -1.73 1.12
C VAL A 40 -2.23 -0.24 0.78
N GLU A 41 -3.46 0.28 0.62
CA GLU A 41 -3.65 1.69 0.30
C GLU A 41 -3.38 2.61 1.50
N SER A 42 -3.92 2.26 2.67
CA SER A 42 -3.92 3.13 3.86
C SER A 42 -3.01 2.63 4.99
N GLU A 43 -2.44 3.58 5.73
CA GLU A 43 -1.59 3.31 6.89
C GLU A 43 -2.36 2.61 8.01
N LYS A 44 -3.64 2.97 8.20
CA LYS A 44 -4.55 2.33 9.16
C LYS A 44 -4.60 0.81 8.93
N THR A 45 -4.86 0.41 7.68
CA THR A 45 -4.96 -0.99 7.28
C THR A 45 -3.62 -1.71 7.51
N ALA A 46 -2.49 -1.09 7.15
CA ALA A 46 -1.16 -1.68 7.37
C ALA A 46 -0.88 -1.95 8.86
N VAL A 47 -1.22 -1.00 9.73
CA VAL A 47 -1.05 -1.15 11.18
C VAL A 47 -1.91 -2.30 11.73
N ILE A 48 -3.20 -2.34 11.38
CA ILE A 48 -4.10 -3.40 11.85
C ILE A 48 -3.59 -4.76 11.37
N CYS A 49 -3.32 -4.92 10.07
CA CYS A 49 -2.85 -6.18 9.51
C CYS A 49 -1.49 -6.62 10.06
N SER A 50 -0.62 -5.69 10.48
CA SER A 50 0.65 -6.06 11.14
C SER A 50 0.46 -6.79 12.47
N LEU A 51 -0.69 -6.58 13.14
CA LEU A 51 -1.07 -7.30 14.35
C LEU A 51 -1.73 -8.64 14.03
N LEU A 52 -2.53 -8.71 12.96
CA LEU A 52 -3.27 -9.93 12.59
C LEU A 52 -2.36 -10.96 11.89
N LEU A 53 -1.43 -10.50 11.06
CA LEU A 53 -0.53 -11.31 10.23
C LEU A 53 0.92 -10.79 10.34
N PRO A 54 1.59 -11.00 11.50
CA PRO A 54 2.92 -10.44 11.79
C PRO A 54 4.07 -11.03 10.96
N GLU A 55 3.82 -12.15 10.26
CA GLU A 55 4.76 -12.80 9.36
C GLU A 55 5.03 -11.99 8.07
N TYR A 56 4.11 -11.10 7.71
CA TYR A 56 4.28 -10.17 6.60
C TYR A 56 4.89 -8.84 7.07
N THR A 57 5.60 -8.18 6.16
CA THR A 57 5.96 -6.77 6.32
C THR A 57 4.91 -5.91 5.64
N TRP A 58 4.08 -5.22 6.43
CA TRP A 58 2.98 -4.41 5.93
C TRP A 58 3.42 -3.00 5.61
N LEU A 59 3.17 -2.57 4.38
CA LEU A 59 3.47 -1.24 3.87
C LEU A 59 2.21 -0.57 3.33
N ALA A 60 2.17 0.76 3.34
CA ALA A 60 1.09 1.50 2.69
C ALA A 60 1.60 2.53 1.67
N THR A 61 0.84 2.68 0.58
CA THR A 61 1.12 3.71 -0.44
C THR A 61 0.69 5.11 0.00
N GLY A 62 -0.26 5.21 0.94
CA GLY A 62 -0.89 6.48 1.33
C GLY A 62 -1.98 6.91 0.35
N GLY A 63 -2.66 5.93 -0.27
CA GLY A 63 -3.81 6.10 -1.15
C GLY A 63 -3.69 5.42 -2.51
N LYS A 64 -4.85 5.16 -3.13
CA LYS A 64 -5.03 4.53 -4.44
C LYS A 64 -4.12 5.06 -5.55
N SER A 65 -4.02 6.38 -5.64
CA SER A 65 -3.27 7.07 -6.70
C SER A 65 -1.75 6.98 -6.50
N GLN A 66 -1.29 6.62 -5.30
CA GLN A 66 0.12 6.61 -4.89
C GLN A 66 0.89 5.32 -5.26
N PHE A 67 0.29 4.43 -6.03
CA PHE A 67 1.00 3.33 -6.66
C PHE A 67 1.91 3.86 -7.79
N ASN A 68 3.15 4.23 -7.46
CA ASN A 68 4.09 4.92 -8.36
C ASN A 68 5.55 4.51 -8.12
N ASP A 69 6.50 5.26 -8.68
CA ASP A 69 7.96 5.01 -8.62
C ASP A 69 8.52 4.81 -7.20
N ARG A 70 7.81 5.24 -6.15
CA ARG A 70 8.16 4.94 -4.75
C ARG A 70 8.29 3.43 -4.49
N LEU A 71 7.59 2.59 -5.25
CA LEU A 71 7.64 1.14 -5.14
C LEU A 71 8.99 0.54 -5.53
N MET A 72 9.90 1.32 -6.14
CA MET A 72 11.24 0.84 -6.49
C MET A 72 12.08 0.38 -5.30
N VAL A 73 11.74 0.83 -4.09
CA VAL A 73 12.36 0.34 -2.84
C VAL A 73 12.08 -1.16 -2.58
N LEU A 74 11.08 -1.74 -3.26
CA LEU A 74 10.67 -3.14 -3.13
C LEU A 74 11.42 -4.08 -4.08
N LYS A 75 12.38 -3.58 -4.85
CA LYS A 75 13.14 -4.41 -5.81
C LYS A 75 13.82 -5.59 -5.10
N GLY A 76 13.60 -6.79 -5.64
CA GLY A 76 14.12 -8.03 -5.06
C GLY A 76 13.28 -8.61 -3.92
N ARG A 77 12.11 -8.05 -3.64
CA ARG A 77 11.13 -8.59 -2.67
C ARG A 77 9.94 -9.20 -3.40
N LYS A 78 9.35 -10.23 -2.79
CA LYS A 78 8.02 -10.73 -3.17
C LYS A 78 6.96 -9.86 -2.49
N VAL A 79 6.12 -9.22 -3.30
CA VAL A 79 5.10 -8.28 -2.84
C VAL A 79 3.73 -8.80 -3.22
N THR A 80 2.83 -8.90 -2.25
CA THR A 80 1.39 -9.08 -2.48
C THR A 80 0.69 -7.76 -2.17
N ALA A 81 0.07 -7.17 -3.17
CA ALA A 81 -0.66 -5.92 -3.04
C ALA A 81 -2.16 -6.21 -2.88
N PHE A 82 -2.77 -5.62 -1.85
CA PHE A 82 -4.18 -5.72 -1.51
C PHE A 82 -4.83 -4.35 -1.74
N PRO A 83 -5.26 -4.05 -2.97
CA PRO A 83 -5.97 -2.82 -3.27
C PRO A 83 -7.36 -2.83 -2.63
N ASP A 84 -7.92 -1.65 -2.38
CA ASP A 84 -9.31 -1.54 -1.92
C ASP A 84 -10.27 -1.98 -3.05
N ILE A 85 -11.57 -2.10 -2.74
CA ILE A 85 -12.60 -2.67 -3.64
C ILE A 85 -12.66 -2.00 -5.01
N ASP A 86 -12.32 -0.73 -5.13
CA ASP A 86 -12.31 -0.01 -6.40
C ASP A 86 -10.89 0.16 -7.00
N GLY A 87 -9.86 -0.34 -6.32
CA GLY A 87 -8.44 -0.20 -6.65
C GLY A 87 -7.85 -1.31 -7.51
N TYR A 88 -8.50 -2.48 -7.57
CA TYR A 88 -7.96 -3.67 -8.21
C TYR A 88 -7.49 -3.43 -9.65
N ASP A 89 -8.38 -2.94 -10.52
CA ASP A 89 -8.04 -2.73 -11.94
C ASP A 89 -6.98 -1.65 -12.15
N GLU A 90 -7.00 -0.59 -11.33
CA GLU A 90 -6.04 0.50 -11.41
C GLU A 90 -4.64 0.01 -11.02
N TRP A 91 -4.53 -0.67 -9.89
CA TRP A 91 -3.26 -1.22 -9.40
C TRP A 91 -2.73 -2.31 -10.34
N ARG A 92 -3.61 -3.17 -10.86
CA ARG A 92 -3.24 -4.17 -11.86
C ARG A 92 -2.70 -3.54 -13.15
N LYS A 93 -3.28 -2.43 -13.61
CA LYS A 93 -2.75 -1.70 -14.77
C LYS A 93 -1.42 -1.05 -14.44
N LYS A 94 -1.29 -0.38 -13.29
CA LYS A 94 -0.06 0.30 -12.87
C LYS A 94 1.10 -0.66 -12.61
N ALA A 95 0.84 -1.83 -12.04
CA ALA A 95 1.86 -2.85 -11.79
C ALA A 95 2.59 -3.28 -13.07
N LYS A 96 1.92 -3.27 -14.23
CA LYS A 96 2.54 -3.57 -15.53
C LYS A 96 3.64 -2.58 -15.93
N ASN A 97 3.62 -1.36 -15.39
CA ASN A 97 4.66 -0.36 -15.63
C ASN A 97 5.95 -0.64 -14.84
N TYR A 98 5.90 -1.58 -13.89
CA TYR A 98 7.03 -1.95 -13.04
C TYR A 98 7.40 -3.44 -13.20
N PRO A 99 7.75 -3.92 -14.41
CA PRO A 99 8.04 -5.34 -14.66
C PRO A 99 9.27 -5.87 -13.92
N MET A 100 10.10 -4.97 -13.38
CA MET A 100 11.26 -5.30 -12.55
C MET A 100 10.91 -5.59 -11.08
N LEU A 101 9.66 -5.37 -10.67
CA LEU A 101 9.16 -5.64 -9.33
C LEU A 101 8.30 -6.91 -9.34
N ASP A 102 8.48 -7.77 -8.35
CA ASP A 102 7.67 -8.99 -8.18
C ASP A 102 6.43 -8.65 -7.35
N ILE A 103 5.46 -7.97 -7.98
CA ILE A 103 4.21 -7.54 -7.36
C ILE A 103 3.05 -8.38 -7.92
N THR A 104 2.39 -9.12 -7.02
CA THR A 104 1.12 -9.79 -7.30
C THR A 104 -0.02 -8.93 -6.76
N ILE A 105 -0.98 -8.56 -7.61
CA ILE A 105 -2.21 -7.91 -7.14
C ILE A 105 -3.19 -8.98 -6.70
N SER A 106 -3.54 -8.97 -5.42
CA SER A 106 -4.53 -9.86 -4.84
C SER A 106 -5.94 -9.47 -5.30
N ASP A 107 -6.74 -10.45 -5.71
CA ASP A 107 -8.14 -10.29 -6.08
C ASP A 107 -9.09 -10.77 -4.97
N ILE A 108 -8.59 -10.99 -3.75
CA ILE A 108 -9.38 -11.49 -2.63
C ILE A 108 -10.57 -10.57 -2.30
N LEU A 109 -10.34 -9.26 -2.25
CA LEU A 109 -11.38 -8.26 -2.00
C LEU A 109 -12.37 -8.18 -3.17
N GLU A 110 -11.86 -8.24 -4.41
CA GLU A 110 -12.71 -8.20 -5.60
C GLU A 110 -13.62 -9.44 -5.69
N ARG A 111 -13.12 -10.63 -5.33
CA ARG A 111 -13.90 -11.88 -5.45
C ARG A 111 -14.84 -12.12 -4.28
N ASN A 112 -14.43 -11.74 -3.07
CA ASN A 112 -15.12 -12.17 -1.85
C ASN A 112 -16.01 -11.09 -1.22
N ALA A 113 -15.87 -9.81 -1.61
CA ALA A 113 -16.67 -8.74 -1.02
C ALA A 113 -18.16 -8.86 -1.41
N THR A 114 -19.03 -8.93 -0.39
CA THR A 114 -20.49 -8.88 -0.58
C THR A 114 -20.94 -7.49 -1.07
N PRO A 115 -22.17 -7.35 -1.60
CA PRO A 115 -22.70 -6.04 -2.00
C PRO A 115 -22.64 -4.99 -0.89
N GLU A 116 -22.94 -5.37 0.35
CA GLU A 116 -22.90 -4.49 1.52
C GLU A 116 -21.47 -4.09 1.88
N GLN A 117 -20.52 -5.03 1.77
CA GLN A 117 -19.09 -4.76 1.97
C GLN A 117 -18.53 -3.82 0.89
N ARG A 118 -19.00 -3.97 -0.36
CA ARG A 118 -18.66 -3.05 -1.47
C ARG A 118 -19.21 -1.65 -1.23
N GLU A 119 -20.43 -1.52 -0.72
CA GLU A 119 -21.02 -0.23 -0.38
C GLU A 119 -20.25 0.47 0.76
N ARG A 120 -19.73 -0.30 1.72
CA ARG A 120 -18.92 0.20 2.84
C ARG A 120 -17.46 0.47 2.48
N GLN A 121 -17.03 0.10 1.28
CA GLN A 121 -15.63 0.18 0.82
C GLN A 121 -14.66 -0.49 1.81
N VAL A 122 -14.97 -1.73 2.22
CA VAL A 122 -14.12 -2.45 3.17
C VAL A 122 -12.72 -2.72 2.61
N ASP A 123 -11.75 -2.76 3.53
CA ASP A 123 -10.36 -3.09 3.22
C ASP A 123 -10.00 -4.53 3.68
N ILE A 124 -8.76 -4.96 3.42
CA ILE A 124 -8.31 -6.31 3.80
C ILE A 124 -8.29 -6.51 5.33
N ALA A 125 -8.10 -5.44 6.11
CA ALA A 125 -8.11 -5.56 7.56
C ALA A 125 -9.52 -5.86 8.07
N ASP A 126 -10.54 -5.24 7.49
CA ASP A 126 -11.94 -5.51 7.83
C ASP A 126 -12.29 -6.99 7.59
N LEU A 127 -11.89 -7.56 6.45
CA LEU A 127 -12.11 -8.99 6.16
C LEU A 127 -11.42 -9.91 7.17
N LEU A 128 -10.15 -9.63 7.48
CA LEU A 128 -9.39 -10.44 8.44
C LEU A 128 -9.98 -10.35 9.85
N LEU A 129 -10.45 -9.17 10.27
CA LEU A 129 -11.11 -8.99 11.56
C LEU A 129 -12.42 -9.78 11.64
N GLU A 130 -13.24 -9.75 10.58
CA GLU A 130 -14.47 -10.53 10.52
C GLU A 130 -14.20 -12.05 10.61
N GLU A 131 -13.17 -12.54 9.92
CA GLU A 131 -12.77 -13.95 10.01
C GLU A 131 -12.32 -14.33 11.42
N MET A 132 -11.45 -13.53 12.05
CA MET A 132 -10.99 -13.79 13.42
C MET A 132 -12.10 -13.72 14.48
N LEU A 133 -13.15 -12.92 14.25
CA LEU A 133 -14.32 -12.86 15.14
C LEU A 133 -15.24 -14.07 14.98
N LYS A 134 -15.28 -14.71 13.81
CA LYS A 134 -16.06 -15.94 13.56
C LYS A 134 -15.41 -17.18 14.15
N GLU A 135 -14.09 -17.17 14.32
CA GLU A 135 -13.33 -18.27 14.92
C GLU A 135 -13.38 -18.30 16.47
N LYS A 136 -14.03 -17.33 17.11
CA LYS A 136 -14.25 -17.26 18.55
C LYS A 136 -15.67 -17.64 18.93
#